data_AF-A0A928RBB7-F1
#
_entry.id   AF-A0A928RBB7-F1
#
_cell.length_a   1.000
_cell.length_b   1.000
_cell.length_c   1.000
_cell.angle_alpha   90.00
_cell.angle_beta   90.00
_cell.angle_gamma   90.00
#
_symmetry.space_group_name_H-M   'P 1'
#
loop_
_entity.id
_entity.type
_entity.pdbx_description
1 polymer ?
#
loop_
_entity_poly.entity_id
_entity_poly.type
_entity_poly.pdbx_seq_one_letter_code
_entity_poly.pdbx_strand_id
1 'polypeptide(L)'
;MHNKYANSVKMGKKDIIKIDQVIDLNLDVLGYIDQGITVNIIQNGKRIKHGHLELPEQVEGVITCKNPRCITTTETTLPQVFRLTDREAGIYRCIYCEARAK
;
A
#
# COMPACT_ATOMS: atom_id res chain seq x y z
N MET A 1 24.05 -18.78 -11.98
CA MET A 1 23.35 -17.65 -11.33
C MET A 1 21.85 -17.96 -11.35
N HIS A 2 21.24 -18.23 -10.19
CA HIS A 2 19.80 -18.47 -10.11
C HIS A 2 19.07 -17.13 -10.21
N ASN A 3 18.45 -16.85 -11.36
CA ASN A 3 17.71 -15.61 -11.57
C ASN A 3 16.37 -15.68 -10.80
N LYS A 4 16.30 -15.02 -9.64
CA LYS A 4 15.14 -15.03 -8.73
C LYS A 4 13.94 -14.21 -9.23
N TYR A 5 14.11 -13.38 -10.26
CA TYR A 5 13.11 -12.41 -10.73
C TYR A 5 12.63 -12.71 -12.15
N ALA A 6 11.37 -12.36 -12.45
CA ALA A 6 10.81 -12.48 -13.80
C ALA A 6 11.32 -11.36 -14.71
N ASN A 7 11.46 -11.65 -16.01
CA ASN A 7 11.86 -10.64 -17.00
C ASN A 7 10.71 -9.65 -17.27
N SER A 8 11.04 -8.37 -17.42
CA SER A 8 10.10 -7.30 -17.78
C SER A 8 10.68 -6.50 -18.93
N VAL A 9 9.96 -6.36 -20.04
CA VAL A 9 10.42 -5.51 -21.16
C VAL A 9 10.48 -4.04 -20.75
N LYS A 10 9.53 -3.58 -19.90
CA LYS A 10 9.45 -2.18 -19.47
C LYS A 10 10.41 -1.82 -18.33
N MET A 11 10.69 -2.77 -17.42
CA MET A 11 11.45 -2.51 -16.18
C MET A 11 12.75 -3.34 -16.07
N GLY A 12 13.08 -4.14 -17.08
CA GLY A 12 14.15 -5.14 -17.05
C GLY A 12 13.77 -6.39 -16.25
N LYS A 13 13.38 -6.22 -14.99
CA LYS A 13 12.91 -7.28 -14.08
C LYS A 13 11.61 -6.87 -13.38
N LYS A 14 10.85 -7.84 -12.89
CA LYS A 14 9.68 -7.61 -12.05
C LYS A 14 9.40 -8.82 -11.15
N ASP A 15 8.69 -8.55 -10.06
CA ASP A 15 8.03 -9.56 -9.26
C ASP A 15 6.59 -9.75 -9.71
N ILE A 16 6.07 -10.98 -9.54
CA ILE A 16 4.69 -11.32 -9.86
C ILE A 16 4.12 -12.09 -8.67
N ILE A 17 3.07 -11.53 -8.06
CA ILE A 17 2.27 -12.23 -7.06
C ILE A 17 1.00 -12.71 -7.75
N LYS A 18 0.70 -14.01 -7.64
CA LYS A 18 -0.53 -14.62 -8.15
C LYS A 18 -1.27 -15.27 -6.99
N ILE A 19 -2.53 -14.88 -6.80
CA ILE A 19 -3.42 -15.39 -5.76
C ILE A 19 -4.60 -16.03 -6.48
N ASP A 20 -4.82 -17.32 -6.21
CA ASP A 20 -5.83 -18.14 -6.87
C ASP A 20 -7.12 -18.32 -6.05
N GLN A 21 -7.13 -17.81 -4.82
CA GLN A 21 -8.30 -17.78 -3.94
C GLN A 21 -8.96 -16.40 -3.95
N VAL A 22 -10.28 -16.38 -3.73
CA VAL A 22 -11.02 -15.14 -3.49
C VAL A 22 -10.73 -14.69 -2.06
N ILE A 23 -9.68 -13.88 -1.92
CA ILE A 23 -9.29 -13.26 -0.66
C ILE A 23 -9.71 -11.80 -0.72
N ASP A 24 -10.35 -11.31 0.34
CA ASP A 24 -10.59 -9.88 0.52
C ASP A 24 -9.27 -9.20 0.90
N LEU A 25 -8.51 -8.82 -0.12
CA LEU A 25 -7.24 -8.13 0.04
C LEU A 25 -7.48 -6.63 -0.01
N ASN A 26 -7.05 -5.94 1.05
CA ASN A 26 -7.01 -4.50 1.02
C ASN A 26 -5.87 -4.04 0.07
N LEU A 27 -6.24 -3.69 -1.16
CA LEU A 27 -5.30 -3.20 -2.19
C LEU A 27 -4.78 -1.79 -1.90
N ASP A 28 -5.40 -1.05 -0.98
CA ASP A 28 -4.98 0.31 -0.61
C ASP A 28 -3.58 0.29 0.02
N VAL A 29 -3.27 -0.76 0.78
CA VAL A 29 -1.94 -0.98 1.35
C VAL A 29 -0.88 -1.08 0.24
N LEU A 30 -1.20 -1.76 -0.87
CA LEU A 30 -0.29 -1.86 -2.01
C LEU A 30 -0.14 -0.52 -2.73
N GLY A 31 -1.20 0.28 -2.82
CA GLY A 31 -1.15 1.64 -3.37
C GLY A 31 -0.25 2.58 -2.56
N TYR A 32 -0.22 2.42 -1.23
CA TYR A 32 0.71 3.13 -0.36
C TYR A 32 2.18 2.69 -0.57
N ILE A 33 2.42 1.39 -0.79
CA ILE A 33 3.79 0.86 -0.97
C ILE A 33 4.39 1.30 -2.30
N ASP A 34 3.66 1.15 -3.41
CA ASP A 34 4.14 1.48 -4.74
C ASP A 34 2.99 1.73 -5.74
N GLN A 35 2.91 2.97 -6.23
CA GLN A 35 1.93 3.41 -7.23
C GLN A 35 2.17 2.79 -8.63
N GLY A 36 3.36 2.25 -8.88
CA GLY A 36 3.71 1.52 -10.09
C GLY A 36 3.09 0.12 -10.16
N ILE A 37 2.54 -0.40 -9.06
CA ILE A 37 1.90 -1.70 -9.02
C ILE A 37 0.66 -1.70 -9.94
N THR A 38 0.57 -2.74 -10.77
CA THR A 38 -0.58 -2.97 -11.63
C THR A 38 -1.35 -4.18 -11.14
N VAL A 39 -2.63 -4.02 -10.85
CA VAL A 39 -3.51 -5.11 -10.40
C VAL A 39 -4.32 -5.65 -11.57
N ASN A 40 -4.42 -6.98 -11.62
CA ASN A 40 -5.22 -7.71 -12.59
C ASN A 40 -6.19 -8.62 -11.85
N ILE A 41 -7.50 -8.40 -12.04
CA ILE A 41 -8.53 -9.30 -11.50
C ILE A 41 -9.02 -10.17 -12.65
N ILE A 42 -8.95 -11.48 -12.45
CA ILE A 42 -9.36 -12.49 -13.44
C ILE A 42 -10.46 -13.34 -12.81
N GLN A 43 -11.59 -13.45 -13.50
CA GLN A 43 -12.72 -14.28 -13.10
C GLN A 43 -13.13 -15.16 -14.27
N ASN A 44 -13.34 -16.46 -14.03
CA ASN A 44 -13.70 -17.44 -15.07
C ASN A 44 -12.75 -17.43 -16.28
N GLY A 45 -11.44 -17.30 -16.02
CA GLY A 45 -10.41 -17.26 -17.07
C GLY A 45 -10.36 -15.97 -17.89
N LYS A 46 -11.22 -14.97 -17.61
CA LYS A 46 -11.23 -13.68 -18.29
C LYS A 46 -10.78 -12.56 -17.36
N ARG A 47 -9.99 -11.62 -17.90
CA ARG A 47 -9.60 -10.41 -17.16
C ARG A 47 -10.79 -9.47 -17.06
N ILE A 48 -11.22 -9.18 -15.84
CA ILE A 48 -12.37 -8.30 -15.56
C ILE A 48 -11.93 -6.91 -15.06
N LYS A 49 -10.72 -6.78 -14.49
CA LYS A 49 -10.16 -5.49 -14.08
C LYS A 49 -8.66 -5.43 -14.40
N HIS A 50 -8.23 -4.28 -14.88
CA HIS A 50 -6.83 -3.93 -15.08
C HIS A 50 -6.65 -2.47 -14.68
N GLY A 51 -5.72 -2.17 -13.78
CA GLY A 51 -5.48 -0.79 -13.39
C GLY A 51 -4.28 -0.62 -12.49
N HIS A 52 -3.87 0.63 -12.36
CA HIS A 52 -2.91 1.07 -11.36
C HIS A 52 -3.62 1.27 -10.03
N LEU A 53 -2.83 1.18 -8.95
CA LEU A 53 -3.29 1.56 -7.62
C LEU A 53 -3.01 3.04 -7.40
N GLU A 54 -3.96 3.72 -6.76
CA GLU A 54 -3.79 5.10 -6.36
C GLU A 54 -3.33 5.16 -4.89
N LEU A 55 -2.77 6.32 -4.51
CA LEU A 55 -2.56 6.60 -3.09
C LEU A 55 -3.90 6.63 -2.37
N PRO A 56 -4.12 5.77 -1.35
CA PRO A 56 -5.35 5.80 -0.59
C PRO A 56 -5.45 7.05 0.27
N GLU A 57 -6.68 7.55 0.49
CA GLU A 57 -6.89 8.74 1.32
C GLU A 57 -6.53 8.50 2.79
N GLN A 58 -6.65 7.25 3.25
CA GLN A 58 -6.34 6.84 4.61
C GLN A 58 -5.67 5.47 4.61
N VAL A 59 -4.74 5.26 5.53
CA VAL A 59 -4.14 3.95 5.81
C VAL A 59 -4.22 3.67 7.30
N GLU A 60 -4.52 2.42 7.64
CA GLU A 60 -4.63 1.94 9.01
C GLU A 60 -3.72 0.74 9.21
N GLY A 61 -2.92 0.76 10.28
CA GLY A 61 -2.03 -0.34 10.65
C GLY A 61 -0.80 -0.53 9.75
N VAL A 62 -0.71 0.20 8.63
CA VAL A 62 0.43 0.14 7.70
C VAL A 62 1.62 0.99 8.18
N ILE A 63 1.33 2.14 8.78
CA ILE A 63 2.33 3.11 9.25
C ILE A 63 2.26 3.19 10.77
N THR A 64 3.40 3.22 11.45
CA THR A 64 3.46 3.47 12.89
C THR A 64 3.87 4.92 13.16
N CYS A 65 3.14 5.61 14.05
CA CYS A 65 3.52 6.96 14.46
C CYS A 65 4.78 6.94 15.32
N LYS A 66 5.78 7.73 14.90
CA LYS A 66 7.08 7.88 15.59
C LYS A 66 7.16 9.13 16.46
N ASN A 67 6.07 9.90 16.57
CA ASN A 67 6.02 11.05 17.48
C ASN A 67 5.86 10.54 18.92
N PRO A 68 6.86 10.69 19.80
CA PRO A 68 6.81 10.14 21.16
C PRO A 68 5.73 10.79 22.04
N ARG A 69 5.11 11.89 21.58
CA ARG A 69 3.98 12.54 22.26
C ARG A 69 2.62 12.15 21.69
N CYS A 70 2.57 11.26 20.70
CA CYS A 70 1.32 10.80 20.12
C CYS A 70 0.66 9.77 21.05
N ILE A 71 -0.66 9.89 21.25
CA ILE A 71 -1.41 8.98 22.11
C ILE A 71 -1.28 7.51 21.66
N THR A 72 -1.16 7.26 20.35
CA THR A 72 -0.97 5.91 19.81
C THR A 72 0.39 5.29 20.10
N THR A 73 1.35 6.04 20.65
CA THR A 73 2.65 5.50 21.12
C THR A 73 2.59 5.03 22.57
N THR A 74 1.62 5.52 23.34
CA THR A 74 1.39 5.12 24.73
C THR A 74 0.31 4.06 24.82
N GLU A 75 -0.81 4.27 24.12
CA GLU A 75 -1.96 3.37 24.08
C GLU A 75 -1.90 2.49 22.82
N THR A 76 -1.29 1.31 22.94
CA THR A 76 -1.05 0.40 21.79
C THR A 76 -2.32 -0.25 21.24
N THR A 77 -3.44 -0.12 21.94
CA THR A 77 -4.75 -0.60 21.47
C THR A 77 -5.40 0.34 20.47
N LEU A 78 -4.94 1.60 20.40
CA LEU A 78 -5.45 2.56 19.42
C LEU A 78 -4.91 2.25 18.02
N PRO A 79 -5.77 2.28 16.99
CA PRO A 79 -5.33 2.00 15.63
C PRO A 79 -4.37 3.09 15.15
N GLN A 80 -3.30 2.69 14.46
CA GLN A 80 -2.36 3.61 13.83
C GLN A 80 -2.95 4.08 12.50
N VAL A 81 -3.58 5.24 12.51
CA VAL A 81 -4.28 5.78 11.35
C VAL A 81 -3.59 7.03 10.82
N PHE A 82 -3.39 7.06 9.52
CA PHE A 82 -2.79 8.17 8.79
C PHE A 82 -3.64 8.56 7.60
N ARG A 83 -3.78 9.86 7.35
CA ARG A 83 -4.49 10.39 6.19
C ARG A 83 -3.53 11.06 5.21
N LEU A 84 -3.83 10.95 3.91
CA LEU A 84 -3.11 11.63 2.85
C LEU A 84 -3.44 13.13 2.92
N THR A 85 -2.42 13.95 3.05
CA THR A 85 -2.55 15.42 3.15
C THR A 85 -1.92 16.16 1.98
N ASP A 86 -1.05 15.49 1.23
CA ASP A 86 -0.49 15.98 -0.02
C ASP A 86 -0.33 14.79 -0.97
N ARG A 87 -1.13 14.76 -2.02
CA ARG A 87 -1.13 13.66 -3.00
C ARG A 87 0.10 13.71 -3.91
N GLU A 88 0.56 14.90 -4.28
CA GLU A 88 1.70 15.07 -5.19
C GLU A 88 3.01 14.67 -4.49
N ALA A 89 3.16 15.07 -3.23
CA ALA A 89 4.33 14.72 -2.42
C ALA A 89 4.18 13.40 -1.64
N GLY A 90 3.03 12.71 -1.75
CA GLY A 90 2.74 11.46 -1.04
C GLY A 90 2.79 11.58 0.48
N ILE A 91 2.40 12.73 1.04
CA ILE A 91 2.55 13.02 2.46
C ILE A 91 1.33 12.54 3.23
N TYR A 92 1.57 11.55 4.09
CA TYR A 92 0.62 11.10 5.09
C TYR A 92 0.87 11.75 6.44
N ARG A 93 -0.20 12.07 7.18
CA ARG A 93 -0.13 12.59 8.55
C ARG A 93 -0.98 11.77 9.51
N CYS A 94 -0.45 11.54 10.69
CA CYS A 94 -1.14 10.83 11.77
C CYS A 94 -2.40 11.61 12.16
N ILE A 95 -3.56 10.94 12.23
CA ILE A 95 -4.83 11.62 12.52
C ILE A 95 -4.89 12.18 13.96
N TYR A 96 -4.06 11.67 14.86
CA TYR A 96 -4.09 12.03 16.28
C TYR A 96 -3.19 13.21 16.63
N CYS A 97 -2.04 13.33 15.97
CA CYS A 97 -1.02 14.32 16.34
C CYS A 97 -0.48 15.14 15.16
N GLU A 98 -1.03 14.96 13.96
CA GLU A 98 -0.65 15.66 12.72
C GLU A 98 0.81 15.48 12.27
N ALA A 99 1.55 14.61 12.96
CA ALA A 99 2.92 14.29 12.60
C ALA A 99 2.96 13.61 11.23
N ARG A 100 3.87 14.09 10.36
CA ARG A 100 4.15 13.48 9.07
C ARG A 100 4.71 12.07 9.25
N ALA A 101 4.23 11.13 8.45
CA ALA A 101 4.78 9.78 8.34
C ALA A 101 6.26 9.86 7.92
N LYS A 102 7.12 9.14 8.63
CA LYS A 102 8.58 9.09 8.41
C LYS A 102 9.03 7.68 8.08
#